data_AF-A0A6V7JWV1-F1
#
_entry.id   AF-A0A6V7JWV1-F1
#
_cell.length_a   1.000
_cell.length_b   1.000
_cell.length_c   1.000
_cell.angle_alpha   90.00
_cell.angle_beta   90.00
_cell.angle_gamma   90.00
#
_symmetry.space_group_name_H-M   'P 1'
#
loop_
_entity.id
_entity.type
_entity.pdbx_description
1 polymer ?
#
loop_
_entity_poly.entity_id
_entity_poly.type
_entity_poly.pdbx_seq_one_letter_code
_entity_poly.pdbx_strand_id
1 'polypeptide(L)'
;IFRAKELLDNTLSIVKNVMSGAIIDPDRLVIGTEEGLFCLDLDRSEIAKVGEGKKIYLLEYITEEQLIVVLSGKQRHVRLVPVRALDGDEVEWIKVAETKGCITLTTGVVRRNPLTYCLCVAIKKQ
;
A
#
# COMPACT_ATOMS: atom_id res chain seq x y z
N ILE A 1 23.02 8.23 18.22
CA ILE A 1 22.64 9.46 17.48
C ILE A 1 21.98 8.99 16.19
N PHE A 2 20.69 9.26 15.98
CA PHE A 2 20.02 8.95 14.71
C PHE A 2 20.38 10.02 13.67
N ARG A 3 20.70 9.60 12.45
CA ARG A 3 21.02 10.51 11.33
C ARG A 3 20.05 10.24 10.20
N ALA A 4 19.36 11.28 9.74
CA ALA A 4 18.54 11.18 8.53
C ALA A 4 19.47 10.88 7.34
N LYS A 5 19.12 9.85 6.56
CA LYS A 5 19.76 9.51 5.29
C LYS A 5 18.74 9.79 4.19
N GLU A 6 19.11 10.64 3.25
CA GLU A 6 18.34 10.80 2.02
C GLU A 6 18.57 9.57 1.16
N LEU A 7 17.50 8.87 0.82
CA LEU A 7 17.54 7.64 0.03
C LEU A 7 17.11 7.91 -1.41
N LEU A 8 16.17 8.84 -1.59
CA LEU A 8 15.68 9.30 -2.89
C LEU A 8 15.65 10.82 -2.88
N ASP A 9 16.13 11.42 -3.97
CA ASP A 9 16.09 12.86 -4.18
C ASP A 9 14.82 13.30 -4.95
N ASN A 10 14.64 14.62 -5.05
CA ASN A 10 13.51 15.21 -5.77
C ASN A 10 13.65 15.21 -7.30
N THR A 11 14.72 14.63 -7.85
CA THR A 11 14.88 14.48 -9.31
C THR A 11 14.02 13.34 -9.83
N LEU A 12 13.72 12.35 -8.99
CA LEU A 12 12.84 11.24 -9.29
C LEU A 12 11.37 11.71 -9.35
N SER A 13 10.77 11.63 -10.53
CA SER A 13 9.37 12.04 -10.78
C SER A 13 8.38 11.34 -9.86
N ILE A 14 8.67 10.09 -9.50
CA ILE A 14 7.81 9.25 -8.65
C ILE A 14 7.65 9.81 -7.24
N VAL A 15 8.71 10.45 -6.71
CA VAL A 15 8.73 11.03 -5.36
C VAL A 15 7.78 12.24 -5.29
N LYS A 16 7.59 12.96 -6.40
CA LYS A 16 6.77 14.18 -6.44
C LYS A 16 5.28 13.91 -6.31
N ASN A 17 4.83 12.70 -6.61
CA ASN A 17 3.43 12.32 -6.67
C ASN A 17 3.05 11.24 -5.62
N VAL A 18 3.85 11.11 -4.55
CA VAL A 18 3.55 10.20 -3.44
C VAL A 18 2.33 10.70 -2.68
N MET A 19 1.36 9.81 -2.48
CA MET A 19 0.10 10.10 -1.78
C MET A 19 -0.04 9.31 -0.47
N SER A 20 0.59 8.15 -0.38
CA SER A 20 0.56 7.28 0.78
C SER A 20 1.81 6.41 0.81
N GLY A 21 2.17 5.88 1.98
CA GLY A 21 3.34 5.01 2.11
C GLY A 21 3.37 4.27 3.44
N ALA A 22 4.09 3.16 3.47
CA ALA A 22 4.30 2.34 4.65
C ALA A 22 5.70 1.72 4.63
N ILE A 23 6.28 1.57 5.82
CA ILE A 23 7.52 0.82 6.01
C ILE A 23 7.14 -0.65 6.08
N ILE A 24 7.75 -1.48 5.23
CA ILE A 24 7.52 -2.93 5.23
C ILE A 24 8.50 -3.60 6.17
N ASP A 25 9.77 -3.24 6.04
CA ASP A 25 10.88 -3.72 6.84
C ASP A 25 12.01 -2.66 6.81
N PRO A 26 13.15 -2.87 7.49
CA PRO A 26 14.23 -1.88 7.54
C PRO A 26 14.75 -1.42 6.17
N ASP A 27 14.64 -2.29 5.16
CA ASP A 27 15.29 -2.11 3.85
C ASP A 27 14.26 -1.85 2.73
N ARG A 28 12.95 -1.94 3.03
CA ARG A 28 11.88 -1.74 2.06
C ARG A 28 10.78 -0.82 2.55
N LEU A 29 10.41 0.12 1.69
CA LEU A 29 9.16 0.87 1.82
C LEU A 29 8.26 0.68 0.60
N VAL A 30 6.97 0.84 0.82
CA VAL A 30 5.98 0.92 -0.27
C VAL A 30 5.39 2.31 -0.33
N ILE A 31 5.19 2.79 -1.55
CA ILE A 31 4.56 4.08 -1.82
C ILE A 31 3.40 3.92 -2.80
N GLY A 32 2.31 4.60 -2.50
CA GLY A 32 1.18 4.78 -3.39
C GLY A 32 1.27 6.11 -4.11
N THR A 33 1.12 6.09 -5.43
CA THR A 33 1.19 7.28 -6.29
C THR A 33 -0.01 7.35 -7.24
N GLU A 34 -0.06 8.38 -8.08
CA GLU A 34 -1.03 8.45 -9.18
C GLU A 34 -0.86 7.34 -10.22
N GLU A 35 0.35 6.80 -10.38
CA GLU A 35 0.70 5.85 -11.44
C GLU A 35 0.68 4.39 -11.00
N GLY A 36 0.58 4.13 -9.68
CA GLY A 36 0.63 2.77 -9.15
C GLY A 36 1.15 2.68 -7.72
N LEU A 37 1.25 1.43 -7.27
CA LEU A 37 1.99 1.03 -6.07
C LEU A 37 3.43 0.74 -6.46
N PHE A 38 4.38 1.19 -5.66
CA PHE A 38 5.81 0.94 -5.88
C PHE A 38 6.47 0.45 -4.60
N CYS A 39 7.39 -0.50 -4.75
CA CYS A 39 8.29 -0.97 -3.72
C CYS A 39 9.66 -0.33 -3.93
N LEU A 40 10.22 0.25 -2.88
CA LEU A 40 11.53 0.87 -2.88
C LEU A 40 12.43 -0.01 -2.04
N ASP A 41 13.42 -0.62 -2.68
CA ASP A 41 14.48 -1.37 -2.04
C ASP A 41 15.62 -0.40 -1.74
N LEU A 42 15.83 -0.13 -0.45
CA LEU A 42 16.76 0.86 0.07
C LEU A 42 18.21 0.38 0.02
N ASP A 43 18.41 -0.93 0.08
CA ASP A 43 19.73 -1.55 -0.01
C ASP A 43 20.23 -1.57 -1.45
N ARG A 44 19.35 -1.92 -2.39
CA ARG A 44 19.65 -1.95 -3.83
C ARG A 44 19.55 -0.59 -4.49
N SER A 45 18.92 0.38 -3.83
CA SER A 45 18.54 1.67 -4.43
C SER A 45 17.68 1.48 -5.68
N GLU A 46 16.77 0.51 -5.64
CA GLU A 46 15.89 0.14 -6.74
C GLU A 46 14.44 0.52 -6.45
N ILE A 47 13.70 0.87 -7.49
CA ILE A 47 12.27 1.16 -7.41
C ILE A 47 11.55 0.24 -8.38
N ALA A 48 10.72 -0.64 -7.83
CA ALA A 48 9.94 -1.60 -8.59
C ALA A 48 8.46 -1.24 -8.56
N LYS A 49 7.79 -1.31 -9.72
CA LYS A 49 6.34 -1.17 -9.79
C LYS A 49 5.67 -2.48 -9.38
N VAL A 50 4.65 -2.39 -8.53
CA VAL A 50 3.93 -3.56 -8.01
C VAL A 50 2.57 -3.66 -8.68
N GLY A 51 2.29 -4.80 -9.29
CA GLY A 51 0.98 -5.11 -9.88
C GLY A 51 0.51 -4.10 -10.93
N GLU A 52 -0.75 -3.69 -10.84
CA GLU A 52 -1.38 -2.82 -11.83
C GLU A 52 -1.02 -1.33 -11.64
N GLY A 53 -0.90 -0.58 -12.73
CA GLY A 53 -0.67 0.88 -12.73
C GLY A 53 -1.88 1.74 -12.37
N LYS A 54 -2.63 1.36 -11.33
CA LYS A 54 -3.78 2.11 -10.84
C LYS A 54 -3.37 3.05 -9.73
N LYS A 55 -3.85 4.30 -9.79
CA LYS A 55 -3.72 5.30 -8.72
C LYS A 55 -4.01 4.70 -7.34
N ILE A 56 -3.11 4.91 -6.39
CA ILE A 56 -3.22 4.48 -4.99
C ILE A 56 -3.45 5.73 -4.14
N TYR A 57 -4.65 5.81 -3.54
CA TYR A 57 -5.04 6.96 -2.72
C TYR A 57 -4.58 6.83 -1.27
N LEU A 58 -4.71 5.62 -0.72
CA LEU A 58 -4.37 5.28 0.66
C LEU A 58 -3.84 3.85 0.68
N LEU A 59 -2.96 3.55 1.63
CA LEU A 59 -2.54 2.20 1.94
C LEU A 59 -2.32 2.03 3.44
N GLU A 60 -2.58 0.83 3.95
CA GLU A 60 -2.23 0.40 5.30
C GLU A 60 -1.52 -0.96 5.24
N TYR A 61 -0.46 -1.13 6.02
CA TYR A 61 0.28 -2.39 6.13
C TYR A 61 -0.10 -3.10 7.44
N ILE A 62 -0.55 -4.35 7.33
CA ILE A 62 -0.86 -5.24 8.45
C ILE A 62 0.27 -6.28 8.54
N THR A 63 1.23 -6.03 9.43
CA THR A 63 2.45 -6.86 9.56
C THR A 63 2.14 -8.31 9.91
N GLU A 64 1.23 -8.54 10.85
CA GLU A 64 0.89 -9.89 11.33
C GLU A 64 0.24 -10.76 10.26
N GLU A 65 -0.47 -10.14 9.31
CA GLU A 65 -1.17 -10.82 8.20
C GLU A 65 -0.35 -10.82 6.91
N GLN A 66 0.83 -10.19 6.89
CA GLN A 66 1.66 -9.99 5.69
C GLN A 66 0.83 -9.42 4.53
N LEU A 67 0.03 -8.39 4.82
CA LEU A 67 -0.99 -7.87 3.92
C LEU A 67 -0.94 -6.35 3.84
N ILE A 68 -1.03 -5.82 2.61
CA ILE A 68 -1.18 -4.40 2.35
C ILE A 68 -2.60 -4.16 1.85
N VAL A 69 -3.34 -3.28 2.51
CA VAL A 69 -4.68 -2.87 2.08
C VAL A 69 -4.56 -1.55 1.34
N VAL A 70 -5.04 -1.49 0.10
CA VAL A 70 -4.94 -0.29 -0.74
C VAL A 70 -6.32 0.21 -1.18
N LEU A 71 -6.48 1.53 -1.20
CA LEU A 71 -7.58 2.20 -1.89
C LEU A 71 -7.12 2.59 -3.29
N SER A 72 -7.67 1.96 -4.34
CA SER A 72 -7.10 2.05 -5.68
C SER A 72 -8.10 2.30 -6.82
N GLY A 73 -7.59 2.91 -7.90
CA GLY A 73 -8.26 3.09 -9.18
C GLY A 73 -9.36 4.15 -9.20
N LYS A 74 -9.86 4.49 -10.39
CA LYS A 74 -10.85 5.58 -10.60
C LYS A 74 -12.13 5.41 -9.77
N GLN A 75 -12.57 4.17 -9.58
CA GLN A 75 -13.76 3.85 -8.80
C GLN A 75 -13.50 3.69 -7.29
N ARG A 76 -12.24 3.89 -6.85
CA ARG A 76 -11.82 3.83 -5.44
C ARG A 76 -12.29 2.54 -4.76
N HIS A 77 -11.85 1.40 -5.30
CA HIS A 77 -12.11 0.09 -4.69
C HIS A 77 -11.02 -0.23 -3.68
N VAL A 78 -11.39 -0.91 -2.60
CA VAL A 78 -10.42 -1.48 -1.68
C VAL A 78 -9.90 -2.80 -2.24
N ARG A 79 -8.59 -3.01 -2.14
CA ARG A 79 -7.92 -4.24 -2.55
C ARG A 79 -6.95 -4.70 -1.49
N LEU A 80 -6.78 -6.01 -1.39
CA LEU A 80 -5.80 -6.67 -0.53
C LEU A 80 -4.64 -7.15 -1.40
N VAL A 81 -3.43 -6.77 -1.01
CA VAL A 81 -2.19 -7.04 -1.72
C VAL A 81 -1.27 -7.81 -0.77
N PRO A 82 -1.04 -9.12 -0.99
CA PRO A 82 -0.08 -9.88 -0.20
C PRO A 82 1.32 -9.27 -0.30
N VAL A 83 2.10 -9.27 0.79
CA VAL A 83 3.47 -8.72 0.79
C VAL A 83 4.37 -9.39 -0.24
N ARG A 84 4.17 -10.69 -0.55
CA ARG A 84 4.90 -11.39 -1.62
C ARG A 84 4.78 -10.74 -3.00
N ALA A 85 3.74 -9.91 -3.24
CA ALA A 85 3.63 -9.14 -4.48
C ALA A 85 4.77 -8.13 -4.65
N LEU A 86 5.45 -7.75 -3.57
CA LEU A 86 6.60 -6.86 -3.58
C LEU A 86 7.88 -7.53 -4.11
N ASP A 87 7.93 -8.87 -4.10
CA ASP A 87 9.10 -9.65 -4.54
C ASP A 87 9.14 -9.85 -6.07
N GLY A 88 8.24 -9.18 -6.81
CA GLY A 88 8.13 -9.27 -8.27
C GLY A 88 7.25 -10.40 -8.78
N ASP A 89 6.67 -11.19 -7.88
CA ASP A 89 5.71 -12.23 -8.22
C ASP A 89 4.45 -11.64 -8.89
N GLU A 90 3.94 -12.31 -9.91
CA GLU A 90 2.60 -12.03 -10.44
C GLU A 90 1.55 -12.51 -9.43
N VAL A 91 1.16 -11.60 -8.54
CA VAL A 91 0.15 -11.84 -7.51
C VAL A 91 -1.13 -11.12 -7.86
N GLU A 92 -2.22 -11.87 -7.98
CA GLU A 92 -3.54 -11.27 -8.15
C GLU A 92 -3.94 -10.51 -6.89
N TRP A 93 -4.32 -9.24 -7.06
CA TRP A 93 -4.83 -8.42 -5.97
C TRP A 93 -6.30 -8.73 -5.72
N ILE A 94 -6.64 -9.01 -4.47
CA ILE A 94 -8.00 -9.41 -4.11
C ILE A 94 -8.85 -8.16 -3.97
N LYS A 95 -9.86 -8.02 -4.85
CA LYS A 95 -10.82 -6.91 -4.76
C LYS A 95 -11.84 -7.18 -3.65
N VAL A 96 -11.97 -6.25 -2.71
CA VAL A 96 -13.00 -6.33 -1.67
C VAL A 96 -14.34 -5.92 -2.27
N ALA A 97 -15.32 -6.82 -2.22
CA ALA A 97 -16.67 -6.57 -2.75
C ALA A 97 -17.34 -5.37 -2.09
N GLU A 98 -18.26 -4.74 -2.80
CA GLU A 98 -19.10 -3.64 -2.27
C GLU A 98 -18.33 -2.39 -1.78
N THR A 99 -17.05 -2.22 -2.15
CA THR A 99 -16.24 -1.07 -1.74
C THR A 99 -16.14 0.07 -2.77
N LYS A 100 -16.99 0.05 -3.81
CA LYS A 100 -17.00 1.11 -4.84
C LYS A 100 -17.28 2.47 -4.20
N GLY A 101 -16.44 3.47 -4.49
CA GLY A 101 -16.62 4.82 -3.96
C GLY A 101 -16.14 4.97 -2.51
N CYS A 102 -15.24 4.08 -2.05
CA CYS A 102 -14.60 4.22 -0.75
C CYS A 102 -13.82 5.54 -0.68
N ILE A 103 -14.03 6.31 0.38
CA ILE A 103 -13.39 7.61 0.61
C ILE A 103 -12.16 7.48 1.51
N THR A 104 -12.24 6.61 2.51
CA THR A 104 -11.17 6.27 3.45
C THR A 104 -11.40 4.88 4.02
N LEU A 105 -10.35 4.29 4.57
CA LEU A 105 -10.37 2.99 5.23
C LEU A 105 -9.49 3.02 6.48
N THR A 106 -9.70 2.07 7.37
CA THR A 106 -8.75 1.76 8.44
C THR A 106 -8.84 0.28 8.81
N THR A 107 -7.75 -0.25 9.36
CA THR A 107 -7.64 -1.63 9.82
C THR A 107 -7.33 -1.67 11.31
N GLY A 108 -7.76 -2.73 11.98
CA GLY A 108 -7.48 -2.88 13.40
C GLY A 108 -7.86 -4.23 13.96
N VAL A 109 -7.26 -4.57 15.10
CA VAL A 109 -7.52 -5.82 15.80
C VAL A 109 -8.84 -5.72 16.56
N VAL A 110 -9.78 -6.63 16.28
CA VAL A 110 -11.07 -6.74 16.98
C VAL A 110 -11.05 -7.86 18.02
N ARG A 111 -10.23 -8.89 17.81
CA ARG A 111 -10.02 -9.98 18.76
C ARG A 111 -8.55 -10.40 18.71
N ARG A 112 -7.96 -10.71 19.87
CA ARG A 112 -6.56 -11.18 19.96
C ARG A 112 -6.44 -12.70 20.09
N ASN A 113 -7.51 -13.39 20.45
CA ASN A 113 -7.50 -14.85 20.59
C ASN A 113 -8.84 -15.48 20.10
N PRO A 114 -8.91 -16.00 18.86
CA PRO A 114 -7.88 -15.92 17.83
C PRO A 114 -7.64 -14.46 17.40
N LEU A 115 -6.45 -14.17 16.85
CA LEU A 115 -6.15 -12.87 16.26
C LEU A 115 -7.09 -12.63 15.09
N THR A 116 -7.77 -11.49 15.08
CA THR A 116 -8.75 -11.14 14.06
C THR A 116 -8.67 -9.66 13.78
N TYR A 117 -8.30 -9.32 12.55
CA TYR A 117 -8.34 -7.97 12.03
C TYR A 117 -9.71 -7.68 11.41
N CYS A 118 -10.12 -6.42 11.50
CA CYS A 118 -11.25 -5.88 10.76
C CYS A 118 -10.76 -4.77 9.84
N LEU A 119 -11.39 -4.69 8.67
CA LEU A 119 -11.26 -3.60 7.72
C LEU A 119 -12.54 -2.76 7.79
N CYS A 120 -12.41 -1.53 8.24
CA CYS A 120 -13.48 -0.55 8.26
C CYS A 120 -13.35 0.36 7.03
N VAL A 121 -14.42 0.52 6.26
CA VAL A 121 -14.45 1.36 5.06
C VAL A 121 -15.55 2.40 5.15
N ALA A 122 -15.23 3.65 4.80
CA ALA A 122 -16.24 4.68 4.60
C ALA A 122 -16.51 4.81 3.10
N ILE A 123 -17.79 4.75 2.71
CA ILE A 123 -18.21 4.74 1.31
C ILE A 123 -19.19 5.88 1.08
N LYS A 124 -18.93 6.70 0.05
CA LYS A 124 -19.89 7.71 -0.41
C LYS A 124 -20.83 7.07 -1.43
N LYS A 125 -22.10 6.86 -1.03
CA LYS A 125 -23.17 6.48 -1.97
C LYS A 125 -23.71 7.75 -2.65
N GLN A 126 -23.79 7.72 -3.98
CA GLN A 126 -24.52 8.72 -4.77
C GLN A 126 -26.02 8.42 -4.71
#